data_AF-A0A1Q2L2V3-F1
#
_entry.id   AF-A0A1Q2L2V3-F1
#
_cell.length_a   1.000
_cell.length_b   1.000
_cell.length_c   1.000
_cell.angle_alpha   90.00
_cell.angle_beta   90.00
_cell.angle_gamma   90.00
#
_symmetry.space_group_name_H-M   'P 1'
#
loop_
_entity.id
_entity.type
_entity.pdbx_description
1 polymer ?
#
loop_
_entity_poly.entity_id
_entity_poly.type
_entity_poly.pdbx_seq_one_letter_code
_entity_poly.pdbx_strand_id
1 'polypeptide(L)'
;MSEQSASQTTSRYYFSRVKDVHLENGQAFITLFARLTIETPEESKCVWVDLEEELWDHADRKLQNAPNGIYTYQITEEVFRELERLSGHRRYDLYSLTPLYKAVTFRRLAPNRDAAAKKRAMGGEWLLNN
;
A
#
# COMPACT_ATOMS: atom_id res chain seq x y z
N MET A 1 7.83 -13.16 47.85
CA MET A 1 8.48 -12.64 46.63
C MET A 1 7.53 -12.95 45.49
N SER A 2 6.88 -11.93 44.94
CA SER A 2 5.89 -12.10 43.88
C SER A 2 6.58 -11.81 42.55
N GLU A 3 6.82 -12.85 41.75
CA GLU A 3 7.28 -12.71 40.37
C GLU A 3 6.09 -12.26 39.52
N GLN A 4 6.09 -10.97 39.19
CA GLN A 4 5.12 -10.37 38.30
C GLN A 4 5.58 -10.67 36.87
N SER A 5 5.01 -11.73 36.26
CA SER A 5 5.27 -12.07 34.87
C SER A 5 4.69 -10.96 33.98
N ALA A 6 5.56 -10.09 33.47
CA ALA A 6 5.19 -9.15 32.42
C ALA A 6 4.72 -9.97 31.21
N SER A 7 3.43 -9.90 30.89
CA SER A 7 2.88 -10.46 29.67
C SER A 7 3.59 -9.78 28.50
N GLN A 8 4.43 -10.51 27.78
CA GLN A 8 5.01 -10.05 26.53
C GLN A 8 3.89 -9.86 25.51
N THR A 9 3.35 -8.63 25.44
CA THR A 9 2.44 -8.22 24.37
C THR A 9 3.21 -8.26 23.07
N THR A 10 2.93 -9.27 22.25
CA THR A 10 3.60 -9.49 20.96
C THR A 10 2.94 -8.64 19.89
N SER A 11 3.18 -7.34 19.96
CA SER A 11 2.73 -6.39 18.94
C SER A 11 3.29 -6.78 17.57
N ARG A 12 2.46 -6.67 16.53
CA ARG A 12 2.83 -6.88 15.13
C ARG A 12 2.78 -5.56 14.39
N TYR A 13 3.78 -5.33 13.56
CA TYR A 13 3.96 -4.09 12.83
C TYR A 13 3.86 -4.37 11.34
N TYR A 14 3.10 -3.55 10.63
CA TYR A 14 2.90 -3.68 9.20
C TYR A 14 3.07 -2.36 8.49
N PHE A 15 3.61 -2.45 7.29
CA PHE A 15 3.60 -1.40 6.29
C PHE A 15 2.82 -1.89 5.08
N SER A 16 1.81 -1.15 4.66
CA SER A 16 1.04 -1.47 3.45
C SER A 16 1.23 -0.38 2.40
N ARG A 17 1.43 -0.81 1.16
CA ARG A 17 1.42 0.06 -0.03
C ARG A 17 0.25 -0.34 -0.91
N VAL A 18 -0.53 0.64 -1.32
CA VAL A 18 -1.67 0.47 -2.19
C VAL A 18 -1.42 1.25 -3.46
N LYS A 19 -1.62 0.58 -4.59
CA LYS A 19 -1.89 1.21 -5.87
C LYS A 19 -3.30 0.81 -6.27
N ASP A 20 -4.16 1.80 -6.47
CA ASP A 20 -5.42 1.59 -7.15
C ASP A 20 -5.47 2.34 -8.49
N VAL A 21 -6.22 1.80 -9.44
CA VAL A 21 -6.46 2.38 -10.75
C VAL A 21 -7.96 2.41 -10.95
N HIS A 22 -8.49 3.61 -11.07
CA HIS A 22 -9.92 3.83 -11.18
C HIS A 22 -10.23 4.79 -12.33
N LEU A 23 -11.50 4.84 -12.73
CA LEU A 23 -11.97 5.76 -13.76
C LEU A 23 -12.84 6.84 -13.13
N GLU A 24 -12.59 8.08 -13.51
CA GLU A 24 -13.49 9.20 -13.23
C GLU A 24 -13.72 9.98 -14.52
N ASN A 25 -14.98 10.26 -14.87
CA ASN A 25 -15.35 11.00 -16.09
C ASN A 25 -14.69 10.47 -17.38
N GLY A 26 -14.45 9.16 -17.45
CA GLY A 26 -13.84 8.50 -18.62
C GLY A 26 -12.32 8.60 -18.69
N GLN A 27 -11.67 9.25 -17.73
CA GLN A 27 -10.22 9.33 -17.56
C GLN A 27 -9.75 8.34 -16.49
N ALA A 28 -8.56 7.76 -16.69
CA ALA A 28 -7.95 6.85 -15.73
C ALA A 28 -7.04 7.60 -14.76
N PHE A 29 -7.15 7.27 -13.48
CA PHE A 29 -6.35 7.81 -12.40
C PHE A 29 -5.67 6.68 -11.64
N ILE A 30 -4.48 6.97 -11.13
CA ILE A 30 -3.74 6.12 -10.21
C ILE A 30 -3.80 6.80 -8.84
N THR A 31 -4.30 6.08 -7.85
CA THR A 31 -4.27 6.55 -6.45
C THR A 31 -3.27 5.71 -5.68
N LEU A 32 -2.40 6.38 -4.92
CA LEU A 32 -1.43 5.71 -4.06
C LEU A 32 -1.77 5.92 -2.59
N PHE A 33 -1.54 4.88 -1.79
CA PHE A 33 -1.64 5.01 -0.35
C PHE A 33 -0.51 4.23 0.31
N ALA A 34 0.00 4.79 1.40
CA ALA A 34 0.81 4.04 2.33
C ALA A 34 0.16 4.05 3.71
N ARG A 35 0.25 2.92 4.41
CA ARG A 35 -0.31 2.76 5.74
C ARG A 35 0.66 2.04 6.65
N LEU A 36 0.83 2.58 7.85
CA LEU A 36 1.53 1.93 8.94
C LEU A 36 0.49 1.42 9.94
N THR A 37 0.56 0.14 10.28
CA THR A 37 -0.38 -0.51 11.20
C THR A 37 0.36 -1.20 12.34
N ILE A 38 -0.12 -0.99 13.57
CA ILE A 38 0.29 -1.72 14.77
C ILE A 38 -0.90 -2.55 15.22
N GLU A 39 -0.74 -3.88 15.27
CA GLU A 39 -1.71 -4.80 15.85
C GLU A 39 -1.21 -5.29 17.20
N THR A 40 -1.97 -5.03 18.26
CA THR A 40 -1.82 -5.67 19.58
C THR A 40 -2.98 -6.65 19.79
N PRO A 41 -2.94 -7.52 20.82
CA PRO A 41 -4.07 -8.38 21.13
C PRO A 41 -5.37 -7.62 21.44
N GLU A 42 -5.27 -6.37 21.91
CA GLU A 42 -6.38 -5.55 22.36
C GLU A 42 -6.90 -4.60 21.27
N GLU A 43 -6.03 -4.09 20.40
CA GLU A 43 -6.40 -3.08 19.42
C GLU A 43 -5.52 -3.08 18.16
N SER A 44 -6.04 -2.48 17.09
CA SER A 44 -5.28 -2.17 15.88
C SER A 44 -5.25 -0.65 15.66
N LYS A 45 -4.04 -0.08 15.67
CA LYS A 45 -3.80 1.36 15.41
C LYS A 45 -3.23 1.54 14.01
N CYS A 46 -3.71 2.56 13.31
CA CYS A 46 -3.29 2.85 11.93
C CYS A 46 -2.86 4.32 11.80
N VAL A 47 -1.71 4.53 11.17
CA VAL A 47 -1.28 5.84 10.66
C VAL A 47 -1.43 5.78 9.15
N TRP A 48 -2.27 6.67 8.62
CA TRP A 48 -2.48 6.82 7.18
C TRP A 48 -1.56 7.87 6.63
N VAL A 49 -0.91 7.53 5.53
CA VAL A 49 -0.11 8.47 4.74
C VAL A 49 -0.83 8.59 3.40
N ASP A 50 -1.66 9.62 3.29
CA ASP A 50 -2.36 9.95 2.04
C ASP A 50 -1.34 10.30 0.97
N LEU A 51 -1.46 9.64 -0.17
CA LEU A 51 -0.45 9.66 -1.22
C LEU A 51 -1.11 9.77 -2.59
N GLU A 52 -1.83 10.85 -2.78
CA GLU A 52 -2.01 11.47 -4.10
C GLU A 52 -2.76 10.66 -5.15
N GLU A 53 -3.28 11.43 -6.08
CA GLU A 53 -4.00 10.96 -7.23
C GLU A 53 -3.35 11.59 -8.45
N GLU A 54 -2.96 10.73 -9.39
CA GLU A 54 -2.30 11.14 -10.61
C GLU A 54 -3.05 10.62 -11.82
N LEU A 55 -3.24 11.48 -12.83
CA LEU A 55 -3.74 11.06 -14.14
C LEU A 55 -2.82 9.99 -14.72
N TRP A 56 -3.40 8.88 -15.19
CA TRP A 56 -2.65 7.76 -15.75
C TRP A 56 -1.65 8.21 -16.82
N ASP A 57 -2.06 9.11 -17.71
CA ASP A 57 -1.23 9.60 -18.82
C ASP A 57 -0.05 10.48 -18.37
N HIS A 58 -0.10 11.01 -17.15
CA HIS A 58 0.97 11.81 -16.56
C HIS A 58 1.89 10.99 -15.65
N ALA A 59 1.38 9.89 -15.10
CA ALA A 59 2.14 8.99 -14.25
C ALA A 59 3.36 8.42 -14.96
N ASP A 60 4.46 8.29 -14.22
CA ASP A 60 5.66 7.69 -14.76
C ASP A 60 5.42 6.22 -15.18
N ARG A 61 6.24 5.71 -16.11
CA ARG A 61 6.07 4.34 -16.64
C ARG A 61 6.21 3.26 -15.56
N LYS A 62 7.00 3.48 -14.52
CA LYS A 62 7.19 2.51 -13.44
C LYS A 62 5.89 2.39 -12.63
N LEU A 63 5.25 3.52 -12.35
CA LEU A 63 3.97 3.58 -11.67
C LEU A 63 2.84 2.99 -12.51
N GLN A 64 2.77 3.29 -13.81
CA GLN A 64 1.82 2.67 -14.74
C GLN A 64 1.95 1.14 -14.75
N ASN A 65 3.17 0.62 -14.83
CA ASN A 65 3.43 -0.82 -14.90
C ASN A 65 3.30 -1.56 -13.56
N ALA A 66 3.29 -0.84 -12.42
CA ALA A 66 3.10 -1.48 -11.12
C ALA A 66 1.73 -2.19 -11.03
N PRO A 67 1.62 -3.34 -10.36
CA PRO A 67 0.37 -4.07 -10.31
C PRO A 67 -0.70 -3.32 -9.51
N ASN A 68 -1.95 -3.36 -9.98
CA ASN A 68 -3.08 -2.82 -9.23
C ASN A 68 -3.37 -3.70 -8.00
N GLY A 69 -3.09 -3.20 -6.80
CA GLY A 69 -3.13 -4.04 -5.63
C GLY A 69 -2.55 -3.43 -4.37
N ILE A 70 -2.50 -4.27 -3.35
CA ILE A 70 -2.02 -3.95 -2.02
C ILE A 70 -0.88 -4.89 -1.70
N TYR A 71 0.29 -4.34 -1.42
CA TYR A 71 1.36 -5.06 -0.75
C TYR A 71 1.28 -4.77 0.74
N THR A 72 1.33 -5.82 1.57
CA THR A 72 1.42 -5.70 3.02
C THR A 72 2.67 -6.40 3.50
N TYR A 73 3.58 -5.62 4.08
CA TYR A 73 4.85 -6.05 4.64
C TYR A 73 4.71 -6.16 6.14
N GLN A 74 4.97 -7.34 6.69
CA GLN A 74 5.20 -7.49 8.12
C GLN A 74 6.63 -7.05 8.43
N ILE A 75 6.82 -6.08 9.31
CA ILE A 75 8.10 -5.45 9.60
C ILE A 75 8.45 -5.55 11.10
N THR A 76 9.67 -5.17 11.46
CA THR A 76 10.06 -5.00 12.86
C THR A 76 9.57 -3.65 13.40
N GLU A 77 9.50 -3.51 14.73
CA GLU A 77 9.21 -2.24 15.38
C GLU A 77 10.23 -1.15 14.98
N GLU A 78 11.50 -1.51 14.88
CA GLU A 78 12.57 -0.58 14.49
C GLU A 78 12.34 -0.01 13.09
N VAL A 79 12.05 -0.88 12.11
CA VAL A 79 11.71 -0.44 10.74
C VAL A 79 10.43 0.38 10.74
N PHE A 80 9.43 0.01 11.55
CA PHE A 80 8.19 0.77 11.66
C PHE A 80 8.42 2.21 12.12
N ARG A 81 9.20 2.41 13.20
CA ARG A 81 9.51 3.73 13.75
C ARG A 81 10.26 4.59 12.74
N GLU A 82 11.18 4.01 11.96
CA GLU A 82 11.86 4.75 10.90
C GLU A 82 10.91 5.15 9.76
N LEU A 83 10.02 4.25 9.32
CA LEU A 83 9.01 4.58 8.31
C LEU A 83 8.02 5.64 8.81
N GLU A 84 7.62 5.57 10.08
CA GLU A 84 6.77 6.57 10.73
C GLU A 84 7.47 7.94 10.73
N ARG A 85 8.74 7.99 11.12
CA ARG A 85 9.54 9.21 11.07
C ARG A 85 9.68 9.77 9.65
N LEU A 86 9.91 8.91 8.65
CA LEU A 86 9.99 9.29 7.24
C LEU A 86 8.65 9.83 6.72
N SER A 87 7.53 9.29 7.18
CA SER A 87 6.19 9.74 6.78
C SER A 87 5.90 11.20 7.09
N GLY A 88 6.50 11.73 8.17
CA GLY A 88 6.35 13.14 8.53
C GLY A 88 7.08 14.11 7.58
N HIS A 89 8.06 13.63 6.81
CA HIS A 89 8.97 14.49 6.06
C HIS A 89 8.91 14.28 4.54
N ARG A 90 8.74 13.02 4.08
CA ARG A 90 8.82 12.65 2.66
C ARG A 90 7.83 11.54 2.32
N ARG A 91 6.57 11.93 2.15
CA ARG A 91 5.48 10.99 1.87
C ARG A 91 5.71 10.22 0.57
N TYR A 92 6.19 10.88 -0.49
CA TYR A 92 6.51 10.25 -1.78
C TYR A 92 7.52 9.10 -1.67
N ASP A 93 8.55 9.29 -0.85
CA ASP A 93 9.62 8.32 -0.70
C ASP A 93 9.06 7.00 -0.15
N LEU A 94 8.08 7.04 0.76
CA LEU A 94 7.46 5.84 1.33
C LEU A 94 6.86 4.92 0.28
N TYR A 95 6.21 5.47 -0.76
CA TYR A 95 5.64 4.64 -1.79
C TYR A 95 6.71 3.91 -2.61
N SER A 96 7.84 4.56 -2.85
CA SER A 96 8.95 3.99 -3.63
C SER A 96 9.82 3.00 -2.84
N LEU A 97 9.71 2.98 -1.51
CA LEU A 97 10.52 2.14 -0.64
C LEU A 97 10.00 0.70 -0.56
N THR A 98 10.94 -0.24 -0.54
CA THR A 98 10.68 -1.63 -0.10
C THR A 98 11.35 -1.79 1.26
N PRO A 99 10.60 -1.94 2.36
CA PRO A 99 11.21 -2.01 3.69
C PRO A 99 11.95 -3.34 3.88
N LEU A 100 12.78 -3.42 4.90
CA LEU A 100 13.21 -4.71 5.43
C LEU A 100 12.02 -5.39 6.11
N TYR A 101 11.59 -6.54 5.58
CA TYR A 101 10.37 -7.22 6.02
C TYR A 101 10.62 -8.68 6.41
N LYS A 102 9.79 -9.19 7.31
CA LYS A 102 9.72 -10.59 7.74
C LYS A 102 8.90 -11.43 6.77
N ALA A 103 7.77 -10.87 6.33
CA ALA A 103 6.86 -11.50 5.39
C ALA A 103 6.20 -10.42 4.52
N VAL A 104 5.75 -10.83 3.34
CA VAL A 104 4.99 -9.97 2.42
C VAL A 104 3.79 -10.73 1.89
N THR A 105 2.65 -10.05 1.83
CA THR A 105 1.48 -10.52 1.12
C THR A 105 1.12 -9.53 0.03
N PHE A 106 0.57 -10.04 -1.06
CA PHE A 106 0.03 -9.22 -2.15
C PHE A 106 -1.43 -9.59 -2.37
N ARG A 107 -2.28 -8.57 -2.41
CA ARG A 107 -3.70 -8.70 -2.74
C ARG A 107 -4.01 -7.84 -3.94
N ARG A 108 -4.35 -8.48 -5.06
CA ARG A 108 -4.80 -7.77 -6.26
C ARG A 108 -6.13 -7.06 -5.97
N LEU A 109 -6.23 -5.80 -6.36
CA LEU A 109 -7.49 -5.06 -6.32
C LEU A 109 -8.27 -5.34 -7.61
N ALA A 110 -9.56 -5.61 -7.46
CA ALA A 110 -10.43 -5.75 -8.61
C ALA A 110 -10.44 -4.40 -9.36
N PRO A 111 -10.28 -4.40 -10.69
CA PRO A 111 -10.47 -3.17 -11.45
C PRO A 111 -11.90 -2.67 -11.20
N ASN A 112 -12.04 -1.36 -10.96
CA ASN A 112 -13.35 -0.74 -10.81
C ASN A 112 -14.22 -1.12 -12.05
N ARG A 113 -15.49 -1.46 -11.85
CA ARG A 113 -16.35 -2.11 -12.87
C ARG A 113 -16.46 -1.30 -14.17
N ASP A 114 -16.30 0.02 -14.09
CA ASP A 114 -16.30 0.92 -15.23
C ASP A 114 -15.00 0.84 -16.07
N ALA A 115 -13.86 0.59 -15.43
CA ALA A 115 -12.58 0.34 -16.11
C ALA A 115 -12.60 -0.99 -16.89
N ALA A 116 -13.25 -2.01 -16.33
CA ALA A 116 -13.42 -3.31 -16.97
C ALA A 116 -14.36 -3.28 -18.19
N ALA A 117 -15.34 -2.37 -18.21
CA ALA A 117 -16.24 -2.19 -19.35
C ALA A 117 -15.51 -1.54 -20.54
N LYS A 118 -14.65 -0.53 -20.29
CA LYS A 118 -13.85 0.11 -21.35
C LYS A 118 -12.73 -0.80 -21.89
N LYS A 119 -12.21 -1.75 -21.07
CA LYS A 119 -11.31 -2.84 -21.51
C LYS A 119 -11.89 -3.65 -22.67
N ARG A 120 -13.21 -3.88 -22.68
CA ARG A 120 -13.93 -4.59 -23.76
C ARG A 120 -14.20 -3.68 -24.96
N ALA A 121 -14.41 -2.39 -24.75
CA ALA A 121 -14.72 -1.43 -25.81
C ALA A 121 -13.49 -0.98 -26.64
N MET A 122 -12.28 -0.99 -26.06
CA MET A 122 -11.06 -0.48 -26.70
C MET A 122 -10.07 -1.58 -27.17
N GLY A 123 -10.56 -2.78 -27.49
CA GLY A 123 -9.72 -3.76 -28.22
C GLY A 123 -8.57 -4.37 -27.41
N GLY A 124 -8.71 -4.48 -26.09
CA GLY A 124 -8.02 -5.48 -25.25
C GLY A 124 -6.53 -5.72 -25.50
N GLU A 125 -5.66 -4.76 -25.18
CA GLU A 125 -4.23 -5.05 -24.98
C GLU A 125 -3.59 -4.09 -23.98
N TRP A 126 -4.10 -4.08 -22.74
CA TRP A 126 -3.36 -3.53 -21.61
C TRP A 126 -3.46 -4.52 -20.44
N LEU A 127 -2.29 -4.93 -19.93
CA LEU A 127 -2.03 -5.85 -18.81
C LEU A 127 -1.90 -7.34 -19.13
N LEU A 128 -1.02 -7.68 -20.09
CA LEU A 128 -0.19 -8.87 -20.00
C LEU A 128 1.26 -8.46 -20.29
N ASN A 129 1.99 -8.04 -19.26
CA ASN A 129 3.43 -8.27 -19.18
C ASN A 129 3.72 -8.63 -17.73
N ASN A 130 4.35 -9.79 -17.58
CA ASN A 130 4.62 -10.54 -16.34
C ASN A 130 5.39 -9.76 -15.29
#